data_AF-A0A1G5FTX3-F1
#
_entry.id   AF-A0A1G5FTX3-F1
#
_cell.length_a   1.000
_cell.length_b   1.000
_cell.length_c   1.000
_cell.angle_alpha   90.00
_cell.angle_beta   90.00
_cell.angle_gamma   90.00
#
_symmetry.space_group_name_H-M   'P 1'
#
loop_
_entity.id
_entity.type
_entity.pdbx_description
1 polymer ?
#
loop_
_entity_poly.entity_id
_entity_poly.type
_entity_poly.pdbx_seq_one_letter_code
_entity_poly.pdbx_strand_id
1 'polypeptide(L)'
;MKNIKLLVASVFMGSFLLTGCGTNFVESQIELETENEFVVEFNDENVDISSAVASVESVSDASYKARPYEGFFIFTVEDGSYEQLETICSNLEQLPEVKGAHTKWDK
;
A
#
# COMPACT_ATOMS: atom_id res chain seq x y z
N MET A 1 -39.03 -13.92 -24.39
CA MET A 1 -38.54 -14.52 -23.12
C MET A 1 -38.05 -13.37 -22.23
N LYS A 2 -38.50 -13.33 -20.96
CA LYS A 2 -38.09 -12.51 -19.78
C LYS A 2 -37.87 -10.98 -20.01
N ASN A 3 -38.77 -10.09 -19.57
CA ASN A 3 -38.89 -9.50 -18.20
C ASN A 3 -37.53 -9.09 -17.62
N ILE A 4 -37.22 -7.80 -17.36
CA ILE A 4 -37.56 -6.96 -16.19
C ILE A 4 -36.98 -5.55 -16.50
N LYS A 5 -37.75 -4.46 -16.67
CA LYS A 5 -38.29 -3.49 -15.68
C LYS A 5 -37.28 -2.86 -14.69
N LEU A 6 -37.15 -1.52 -14.77
CA LEU A 6 -36.99 -0.56 -13.65
C LEU A 6 -35.63 -0.59 -12.91
N LEU A 7 -34.91 0.50 -12.60
CA LEU A 7 -35.31 1.66 -11.80
C LEU A 7 -34.29 2.81 -11.92
N VAL A 8 -34.82 4.02 -11.82
CA VAL A 8 -34.19 5.33 -11.60
C VAL A 8 -33.56 5.41 -10.20
N ALA A 9 -32.44 6.10 -10.02
CA ALA A 9 -32.19 6.89 -8.80
C ALA A 9 -31.01 7.88 -8.93
N SER A 10 -31.38 9.13 -8.79
CA SER A 10 -30.66 10.39 -8.73
C SER A 10 -29.92 10.66 -7.40
N VAL A 11 -28.87 11.50 -7.48
CA VAL A 11 -28.44 12.56 -6.53
C VAL A 11 -27.81 12.13 -5.20
N PHE A 12 -26.62 12.68 -4.88
CA PHE A 12 -26.45 13.60 -3.73
C PHE A 12 -25.13 14.37 -3.80
N MET A 13 -25.25 15.70 -3.84
CA MET A 13 -24.20 16.65 -3.47
C MET A 13 -23.79 16.39 -2.01
N GLY A 14 -22.50 16.43 -1.74
CA GLY A 14 -21.96 16.52 -0.38
C GLY A 14 -20.71 17.40 -0.38
N SER A 15 -20.91 18.72 -0.27
CA SER A 15 -19.85 19.64 0.12
C SER A 15 -19.45 19.33 1.56
N PHE A 16 -18.26 18.78 1.78
CA PHE A 16 -17.64 18.76 3.11
C PHE A 16 -16.61 19.88 3.19
N LEU A 17 -17.02 21.01 3.75
CA LEU A 17 -16.11 21.89 4.46
C LEU A 17 -15.83 21.23 5.81
N LEU A 18 -14.64 20.63 5.95
CA LEU A 18 -14.08 20.26 7.25
C LEU A 18 -12.72 20.92 7.40
N THR A 19 -12.73 22.07 8.06
CA THR A 19 -11.58 22.57 8.81
C THR A 19 -11.25 21.55 9.89
N GLY A 20 -10.12 20.87 9.74
CA GLY A 20 -9.58 19.96 10.74
C GLY A 20 -8.14 19.64 10.37
N CYS A 21 -7.19 20.30 11.03
CA CYS A 21 -5.79 19.89 11.00
C CYS A 21 -5.69 18.47 11.55
N GLY A 22 -5.10 17.59 10.75
CA GLY A 22 -5.00 16.16 11.01
C GLY A 22 -5.06 15.49 9.65
N THR A 23 -3.90 15.10 9.14
CA THR A 23 -3.71 14.43 7.85
C THR A 23 -4.56 13.17 7.79
N ASN A 24 -5.80 13.31 7.31
CA ASN A 24 -6.61 12.18 6.88
C ASN A 24 -5.90 11.61 5.66
N PHE A 25 -5.13 10.54 5.88
CA PHE A 25 -4.63 9.70 4.80
C PHE A 25 -5.80 9.43 3.87
N VAL A 26 -5.65 9.84 2.62
CA VAL A 26 -6.61 9.59 1.57
C VAL A 26 -6.52 8.10 1.29
N GLU A 27 -7.24 7.33 2.09
CA GLU A 27 -7.53 5.90 1.96
C GLU A 27 -8.53 5.69 0.81
N SER A 28 -8.37 6.44 -0.30
CA SER A 28 -9.26 6.36 -1.44
C SER A 28 -8.69 5.39 -2.45
N GLN A 29 -9.34 4.22 -2.51
CA GLN A 29 -9.34 3.29 -3.64
C GLN A 29 -7.99 2.61 -3.91
N ILE A 30 -7.56 1.79 -2.95
CA ILE A 30 -6.86 0.55 -3.32
C ILE A 30 -7.96 -0.37 -3.83
N GLU A 31 -8.18 -0.39 -5.15
CA GLU A 31 -9.03 -1.39 -5.78
C GLU A 31 -8.54 -2.80 -5.41
N LEU A 32 -9.50 -3.68 -5.13
CA LEU A 32 -9.30 -5.12 -4.98
C LEU A 32 -8.46 -5.64 -6.14
N GLU A 33 -7.23 -6.07 -5.89
CA GLU A 33 -6.49 -7.14 -6.60
C GLU A 33 -5.00 -6.99 -6.29
N THR A 34 -4.54 -7.69 -5.24
CA THR A 34 -3.20 -8.32 -5.10
C THR A 34 -2.94 -8.63 -3.62
N GLU A 35 -3.29 -9.84 -3.18
CA GLU A 35 -3.01 -10.38 -1.82
C GLU A 35 -1.50 -10.50 -1.51
N ASN A 36 -0.66 -10.21 -2.49
CA ASN A 36 0.76 -10.49 -2.50
C ASN A 36 1.62 -9.21 -2.53
N GLU A 37 1.12 -8.12 -1.95
CA GLU A 37 1.80 -6.82 -1.89
C GLU A 37 2.02 -6.31 -0.47
N PHE A 38 3.16 -5.64 -0.28
CA PHE A 38 3.48 -4.91 0.94
C PHE A 38 4.09 -3.55 0.61
N VAL A 39 4.05 -2.65 1.59
CA VAL A 39 4.53 -1.28 1.49
C VAL A 39 5.69 -1.09 2.45
N VAL A 40 6.74 -0.42 1.98
CA VAL A 40 7.91 -0.03 2.77
C VAL A 40 8.04 1.49 2.76
N GLU A 41 8.19 2.07 3.95
CA GLU A 41 8.57 3.46 4.15
C GLU A 41 10.08 3.54 4.39
N PHE A 42 10.81 4.28 3.55
CA PHE A 42 12.25 4.52 3.73
C PHE A 42 12.52 5.84 4.46
N ASN A 43 13.69 5.91 5.11
CA ASN A 43 14.20 7.16 5.68
C ASN A 43 14.75 8.09 4.57
N ASP A 44 13.90 8.94 3.99
CA ASP A 44 14.24 9.80 2.83
C ASP A 44 15.41 10.79 3.05
N GLU A 45 15.75 11.16 4.29
CA GLU A 45 16.75 12.21 4.53
C GLU A 45 18.21 11.77 4.29
N ASN A 46 18.52 10.47 4.28
CA ASN A 46 19.91 9.99 4.18
C ASN A 46 20.08 8.64 3.45
N VAL A 47 19.05 8.14 2.78
CA VAL A 47 19.07 6.82 2.15
C VAL A 47 19.21 6.94 0.64
N ASP A 48 20.17 6.22 0.06
CA ASP A 48 20.18 5.96 -1.37
C ASP A 48 19.04 5.00 -1.71
N ILE A 49 17.97 5.55 -2.30
CA ILE A 49 16.75 4.81 -2.62
C ILE A 49 17.03 3.62 -3.53
N SER A 50 17.94 3.72 -4.49
CA SER A 50 18.24 2.60 -5.39
C SER A 50 18.86 1.43 -4.63
N SER A 51 19.76 1.72 -3.70
CA SER A 51 20.36 0.72 -2.83
C SER A 51 19.36 0.13 -1.85
N ALA A 52 18.49 0.95 -1.24
CA ALA A 52 17.47 0.50 -0.30
C ALA A 52 16.40 -0.40 -0.96
N VAL A 53 15.97 -0.06 -2.18
CA VAL A 53 15.07 -0.92 -2.96
C VAL A 53 15.73 -2.27 -3.21
N ALA A 54 17.00 -2.31 -3.62
CA ALA A 54 17.72 -3.56 -3.84
C ALA A 54 17.90 -4.38 -2.55
N SER A 55 18.13 -3.73 -1.40
CA SER A 55 18.14 -4.40 -0.09
C SER A 55 16.82 -5.10 0.20
N VAL A 56 15.69 -4.40 0.00
CA VAL A 56 14.36 -4.96 0.22
C VAL A 56 14.10 -6.14 -0.71
N GLU A 57 14.34 -6.00 -2.01
CA GLU A 57 14.16 -7.09 -2.99
C GLU A 57 14.99 -8.32 -2.58
N SER A 58 16.24 -8.12 -2.17
CA SER A 58 17.12 -9.22 -1.75
C SER A 58 16.69 -9.91 -0.45
N VAL A 59 16.12 -9.18 0.51
CA VAL A 59 15.71 -9.73 1.82
C VAL A 59 14.36 -10.42 1.74
N SER A 60 13.46 -9.86 0.94
CA SER A 60 12.06 -10.29 0.86
C SER A 60 11.75 -11.25 -0.28
N ASP A 61 12.69 -11.45 -1.21
CA ASP A 61 12.44 -12.15 -2.48
C ASP A 61 11.24 -11.54 -3.25
N ALA A 62 11.10 -10.22 -3.13
CA ALA A 62 10.04 -9.44 -3.75
C ALA A 62 10.58 -8.61 -4.91
N SER A 63 9.67 -8.14 -5.76
CA SER A 63 9.97 -7.19 -6.83
C SER A 63 9.38 -5.83 -6.53
N TYR A 64 10.14 -4.76 -6.77
CA TYR A 64 9.62 -3.41 -6.74
C TYR A 64 8.53 -3.22 -7.80
N LYS A 65 7.38 -2.71 -7.38
CA LYS A 65 6.23 -2.45 -8.26
C LYS A 65 6.08 -0.97 -8.58
N ALA A 66 5.97 -0.12 -7.56
CA ALA A 66 5.66 1.29 -7.74
C ALA A 66 6.01 2.15 -6.51
N ARG A 67 6.12 3.47 -6.72
CA ARG A 67 6.27 4.49 -5.68
C ARG A 67 5.07 5.43 -5.72
N PRO A 68 4.00 5.19 -4.93
CA PRO A 68 2.80 6.02 -4.97
C PRO A 68 3.04 7.43 -4.40
N TYR A 69 3.87 7.56 -3.37
CA TYR A 69 4.17 8.82 -2.67
C TYR A 69 5.66 8.90 -2.32
N GLU A 70 6.13 10.10 -1.99
CA GLU A 70 7.47 10.29 -1.42
C GLU A 70 7.64 9.47 -0.14
N GLY A 71 8.78 8.83 0.05
CA GLY A 71 9.01 7.86 1.14
C GLY A 71 8.40 6.46 1.02
N PHE A 72 7.32 6.24 0.24
CA PHE A 72 6.57 4.97 0.24
C PHE A 72 6.74 4.15 -1.03
N PHE A 73 7.07 2.87 -0.89
CA PHE A 73 7.42 1.96 -1.99
C PHE A 73 6.61 0.67 -1.88
N ILE A 74 6.01 0.24 -2.97
CA ILE A 74 5.21 -0.99 -3.06
C ILE A 74 6.08 -2.09 -3.67
N PHE A 75 6.07 -3.24 -3.01
CA PHE A 75 6.74 -4.46 -3.45
C PHE A 75 5.71 -5.59 -3.59
N THR A 76 5.99 -6.52 -4.49
CA THR A 76 5.15 -7.70 -4.74
C THR A 76 5.95 -8.99 -4.62
N VAL A 77 5.34 -10.00 -4.01
CA VAL A 77 5.90 -11.35 -3.86
C VAL A 77 5.15 -12.28 -4.79
N GLU A 78 5.84 -13.10 -5.59
CA GLU A 78 5.16 -14.11 -6.40
C GLU A 78 4.48 -15.15 -5.48
N ASP A 79 3.18 -15.40 -5.69
CA ASP A 79 2.37 -16.31 -4.87
C ASP A 79 2.39 -16.04 -3.34
N GLY A 80 2.65 -14.79 -2.93
CA GLY A 80 2.79 -14.42 -1.52
C GLY A 80 1.48 -14.53 -0.72
N SER A 81 1.52 -15.21 0.43
CA SER A 81 0.41 -15.25 1.40
C SER A 81 0.48 -14.11 2.42
N TYR A 82 -0.65 -13.78 3.05
CA TYR A 82 -0.69 -12.77 4.11
C TYR A 82 0.32 -13.03 5.25
N GLU A 83 0.43 -14.28 5.73
CA GLU A 83 1.37 -14.65 6.80
C GLU A 83 2.84 -14.51 6.37
N GLN A 84 3.13 -14.76 5.10
CA GLN A 84 4.45 -14.52 4.51
C GLN A 84 4.74 -13.02 4.47
N LEU A 85 3.76 -12.20 4.07
CA LEU A 85 3.90 -10.74 4.04
C LEU A 85 4.12 -10.16 5.45
N GLU A 86 3.40 -10.63 6.47
CA GLU A 86 3.63 -10.20 7.86
C GLU A 86 5.05 -10.52 8.34
N THR A 87 5.54 -11.72 7.99
CA THR A 87 6.90 -12.14 8.32
C THR A 87 7.94 -11.27 7.61
N ILE A 88 7.72 -10.96 6.33
CA ILE A 88 8.55 -10.06 5.54
C ILE A 88 8.60 -8.67 6.20
N CYS A 89 7.44 -8.07 6.47
CA CYS A 89 7.37 -6.74 7.09
C CYS A 89 8.12 -6.69 8.42
N SER A 90 7.93 -7.69 9.29
CA SER A 90 8.62 -7.80 10.58
C SER A 90 10.15 -7.88 10.43
N ASN A 91 10.64 -8.57 9.39
CA ASN A 91 12.07 -8.68 9.09
C ASN A 91 12.63 -7.37 8.51
N LEU A 92 11.87 -6.68 7.66
CA LEU A 92 12.29 -5.44 7.03
C LEU A 92 12.45 -4.29 8.03
N GLU A 93 11.67 -4.26 9.11
CA GLU A 93 11.83 -3.30 10.20
C GLU A 93 13.19 -3.37 10.91
N GLN A 94 13.97 -4.44 10.69
CA GLN A 94 15.34 -4.57 11.21
C GLN A 94 16.38 -3.86 10.32
N LEU A 95 16.01 -3.45 9.11
CA LEU A 95 16.91 -2.75 8.19
C LEU A 95 17.02 -1.27 8.59
N PRO A 96 18.23 -0.69 8.67
CA PRO A 96 18.42 0.69 9.11
C PRO A 96 17.82 1.74 8.15
N GLU A 97 17.69 1.40 6.87
CA GLU A 97 17.05 2.25 5.86
C GLU A 97 15.51 2.26 5.94
N VAL A 98 14.91 1.25 6.58
CA VAL A 98 13.46 1.10 6.70
C VAL A 98 12.96 1.83 7.93
N LYS A 99 12.03 2.75 7.71
CA LYS A 99 11.30 3.46 8.77
C LYS A 99 10.09 2.67 9.25
N GLY A 100 9.44 1.95 8.34
CA GLY A 100 8.32 1.06 8.64
C GLY A 100 7.98 0.18 7.44
N ALA A 101 7.36 -0.97 7.71
CA ALA A 101 6.87 -1.88 6.69
C ALA A 101 5.49 -2.40 7.10
N HIS A 102 4.55 -2.44 6.17
CA HIS A 102 3.20 -2.90 6.44
C HIS A 102 2.65 -3.68 5.24
N THR A 103 1.87 -4.72 5.53
CA THR A 103 1.10 -5.35 4.47
C THR A 103 0.05 -4.36 3.97
N LYS A 104 -0.43 -4.50 2.74
CA LYS A 104 -1.54 -3.67 2.23
C LYS A 104 -2.87 -3.94 2.94
N TRP A 105 -2.89 -4.86 3.90
CA TRP A 105 -4.02 -5.29 4.69
C TRP A 105 -3.83 -4.80 6.13
N ASP A 106 -4.83 -4.09 6.66
CA ASP A 106 -5.06 -4.05 8.11
C ASP A 106 -6.18 -5.07 8.36
N LYS A 107 -5.89 -6.16 9.08
CA LYS A 107 -6.86 -7.25 9.32
C LYS A 107 -7.80 -6.92 10.48
#